data_AF-A0AB39EBE7-F1
#
_entry.id   AF-A0AB39EBE7-F1
#
_cell.length_a   1.000
_cell.length_b   1.000
_cell.length_c   1.000
_cell.angle_alpha   90.00
_cell.angle_beta   90.00
_cell.angle_gamma   90.00
#
_symmetry.space_group_name_H-M   'P 1'
#
loop_
_entity.id
_entity.type
_entity.pdbx_description
1 polymer ?
#
loop_
_entity_poly.entity_id
_entity_poly.type
_entity_poly.pdbx_seq_one_letter_code
_entity_poly.pdbx_strand_id
1 'polypeptide(L)'
;MSTSERKLAGSMAWGIAALACLGVAVGLHARLTALMSLHMLVQIPLLVLAGLCAEQAWHARRLAAGSARPSAAWSYNEYGIPGLLLVSLVGAGWMIPKALDDALTDWRVAAFKYLGLPFCGWLLRASLRRSNVVIKLFFLGNFCWMSAIVGMIYLDQPIRLCNAYLQDDQDWSGRGLIALAIVLPSCWLLVELKPIWRFLNR
;
A
#
# COMPACT_ATOMS: atom_id res chain seq x y z
N MET A 1 4.63 3.01 34.22
CA MET A 1 4.30 3.52 32.88
C MET A 1 2.83 3.28 32.58
N SER A 2 2.04 4.35 32.58
CA SER A 2 0.59 4.33 32.37
C SER A 2 0.26 3.73 31.00
N THR A 3 -0.89 3.05 30.87
CA THR A 3 -1.36 2.50 29.59
C THR A 3 -1.52 3.57 28.51
N SER A 4 -1.72 4.83 28.89
CA SER A 4 -1.76 5.99 27.99
C SER A 4 -0.37 6.34 27.45
N GLU A 5 0.66 6.32 28.29
CA GLU A 5 2.04 6.63 27.90
C GLU A 5 2.59 5.62 26.89
N ARG A 6 2.28 4.33 27.06
CA ARG A 6 2.65 3.28 26.07
C ARG A 6 1.97 3.47 24.73
N LYS A 7 0.70 3.89 24.71
CA LYS A 7 -0.04 4.18 23.46
C LYS A 7 0.52 5.41 22.76
N LEU A 8 0.94 6.43 23.51
CA LEU A 8 1.53 7.66 22.99
C LEU A 8 2.93 7.42 22.42
N ALA A 9 3.79 6.69 23.13
CA ALA A 9 5.10 6.28 22.64
C ALA A 9 5.00 5.44 21.35
N GLY A 10 4.05 4.50 21.32
CA GLY A 10 3.73 3.75 20.10
C GLY A 10 3.28 4.64 18.95
N SER A 11 2.39 5.61 19.21
CA SER A 11 1.93 6.58 18.19
C SER A 11 3.10 7.37 17.60
N MET A 12 4.03 7.81 18.45
CA MET A 12 5.21 8.57 18.01
C MET A 12 6.14 7.72 17.13
N ALA A 13 6.36 6.46 17.49
CA ALA A 13 7.13 5.52 16.65
C ALA A 13 6.51 5.33 15.26
N TRP A 14 5.19 5.16 15.18
CA TRP A 14 4.48 5.07 13.91
C TRP A 14 4.52 6.36 13.09
N GLY A 15 4.46 7.52 13.76
CA GLY A 15 4.61 8.83 13.11
C GLY A 15 6.01 9.03 12.52
N ILE A 16 7.05 8.65 13.27
CA ILE A 16 8.44 8.66 12.80
C ILE A 16 8.61 7.70 11.61
N ALA A 17 8.06 6.48 11.70
CA ALA A 17 8.10 5.52 10.59
C ALA A 17 7.42 6.07 9.32
N ALA A 18 6.28 6.75 9.45
CA ALA A 18 5.59 7.39 8.33
C ALA A 18 6.46 8.47 7.67
N LEU A 19 7.04 9.36 8.48
CA LEU A 19 7.93 10.42 8.00
C LEU A 19 9.22 9.86 7.39
N ALA A 20 9.79 8.78 7.96
CA ALA A 20 10.96 8.12 7.42
C ALA A 20 10.67 7.49 6.06
N CYS A 21 9.57 6.74 5.91
CA CYS A 21 9.16 6.17 4.62
C CYS A 21 8.96 7.25 3.56
N LEU A 22 8.29 8.35 3.91
CA LEU A 22 8.07 9.45 2.98
C LEU A 22 9.37 10.19 2.63
N GLY A 23 10.23 10.44 3.63
CA GLY A 23 11.54 11.05 3.45
C GLY A 23 12.46 10.21 2.57
N VAL A 24 12.46 8.89 2.74
CA VAL A 24 13.20 7.96 1.86
C VAL A 24 12.65 7.98 0.44
N ALA A 25 11.32 7.95 0.28
CA ALA A 25 10.68 7.97 -1.04
C ALA A 25 10.97 9.25 -1.83
N VAL A 26 11.06 10.40 -1.15
CA VAL A 26 11.36 11.70 -1.77
C VAL A 26 12.87 11.89 -1.93
N GLY A 27 13.67 11.59 -0.91
CA GLY A 27 15.12 11.80 -0.90
C GLY A 27 15.88 10.88 -1.86
N LEU A 28 15.41 9.65 -2.05
CA LEU A 28 15.99 8.70 -3.01
C LEU A 28 15.26 8.69 -4.35
N HIS A 29 14.44 9.71 -4.66
CA HIS A 29 13.63 9.75 -5.89
C HIS A 29 14.45 9.40 -7.14
N ALA A 30 15.60 10.04 -7.35
CA ALA A 30 16.45 9.82 -8.52
C ALA A 30 16.96 8.36 -8.65
N ARG A 31 17.19 7.67 -7.52
CA ARG A 31 17.64 6.27 -7.50
C ARG A 31 16.46 5.32 -7.69
N LEU A 32 15.33 5.64 -7.07
CA LEU A 32 14.12 4.82 -7.13
C LEU A 32 13.44 4.88 -8.50
N THR A 33 13.56 5.99 -9.24
CA THR A 33 13.06 6.10 -10.61
C THR A 33 14.09 5.77 -11.67
N ALA A 34 15.27 5.27 -11.29
CA ALA A 34 16.27 4.82 -12.26
C ALA A 34 15.89 3.49 -12.92
N LEU A 35 15.16 2.63 -12.20
CA LEU A 35 14.70 1.33 -12.67
C LEU A 35 13.18 1.24 -12.50
N MET A 36 12.51 0.65 -13.48
CA MET A 36 11.05 0.49 -13.43
C MET A 36 10.63 -0.35 -12.23
N SER A 37 11.41 -1.38 -11.91
CA SER A 37 11.18 -2.29 -10.80
C SER A 37 11.26 -1.57 -9.45
N LEU A 38 12.24 -0.69 -9.26
CA LEU A 38 12.35 0.12 -8.04
C LEU A 38 11.21 1.13 -7.92
N HIS A 39 10.81 1.76 -9.01
CA HIS A 39 9.73 2.73 -8.99
C HIS A 39 8.41 2.05 -8.61
N MET A 40 8.13 0.89 -9.20
CA MET A 40 6.86 0.19 -9.00
C MET A 40 6.80 -0.68 -7.74
N LEU A 41 7.85 -1.42 -7.43
CA LEU A 41 7.87 -2.41 -6.34
C LEU A 41 8.45 -1.86 -5.03
N VAL A 42 9.15 -0.72 -5.08
CA VAL A 42 9.73 -0.10 -3.87
C VAL A 42 9.10 1.25 -3.59
N GLN A 43 9.18 2.20 -4.53
CA GLN A 43 8.74 3.58 -4.26
C GLN A 43 7.23 3.68 -4.02
N ILE A 44 6.41 3.08 -4.89
CA ILE A 44 4.94 3.11 -4.73
C ILE A 44 4.50 2.44 -3.42
N PRO A 45 4.95 1.20 -3.10
CA PRO A 45 4.65 0.57 -1.81
C PRO A 45 5.14 1.36 -0.61
N LEU A 46 6.30 2.03 -0.70
CA LEU A 46 6.83 2.84 0.39
C LEU A 46 5.94 4.06 0.69
N LEU A 47 5.39 4.70 -0.33
CA LEU A 47 4.42 5.79 -0.17
C LEU A 47 3.11 5.30 0.47
N VAL A 48 2.62 4.13 0.06
CA VAL A 48 1.45 3.49 0.69
C VAL A 48 1.75 3.14 2.15
N LEU A 49 2.93 2.59 2.45
CA LEU A 49 3.38 2.29 3.82
C LEU A 49 3.47 3.53 4.71
N ALA A 50 3.92 4.66 4.16
CA ALA A 50 3.90 5.93 4.88
C ALA A 50 2.47 6.31 5.31
N GLY A 51 1.50 6.16 4.41
CA GLY A 51 0.07 6.34 4.69
C GLY A 51 -0.48 5.39 5.76
N LEU A 52 -0.16 4.10 5.65
CA LEU A 52 -0.56 3.06 6.60
C LEU A 52 -0.02 3.37 8.02
N CYS A 53 1.24 3.80 8.12
CA CYS A 53 1.87 4.18 9.39
C CYS A 53 1.27 5.47 9.95
N ALA A 54 0.97 6.45 9.10
CA ALA A 54 0.33 7.70 9.50
C ALA A 54 -1.07 7.46 10.09
N GLU A 55 -1.86 6.55 9.49
CA GLU A 55 -3.17 6.16 10.03
C GLU A 55 -3.01 5.48 11.40
N GLN A 56 -2.02 4.59 11.53
CA GLN A 56 -1.74 3.90 12.78
C GLN A 56 -1.36 4.87 13.90
N ALA A 57 -0.51 5.86 13.61
CA ALA A 57 -0.13 6.92 14.53
C ALA A 57 -1.35 7.74 14.95
N TRP A 58 -2.17 8.17 13.98
CA TRP A 58 -3.38 8.94 14.20
C TRP A 58 -4.39 8.21 15.09
N HIS A 59 -4.66 6.94 14.79
CA HIS A 59 -5.58 6.11 15.53
C HIS A 59 -5.08 5.84 16.96
N ALA A 60 -3.79 5.54 17.14
CA ALA A 60 -3.21 5.34 18.46
C ALA A 60 -3.33 6.60 19.34
N ARG A 61 -3.12 7.78 18.74
CA ARG A 61 -3.28 9.08 19.44
C ARG A 61 -4.73 9.35 19.84
N ARG A 62 -5.69 9.07 18.96
CA ARG A 62 -7.13 9.21 19.28
C ARG A 62 -7.59 8.30 20.41
N LEU A 63 -7.09 7.06 20.43
CA LEU A 63 -7.37 6.12 21.53
C LEU A 63 -6.76 6.59 22.85
N ALA A 64 -5.56 7.19 22.83
CA ALA A 64 -4.92 7.74 24.02
C ALA A 64 -5.66 8.99 24.55
N ALA A 65 -6.22 9.80 23.64
CA ALA A 65 -7.00 11.00 23.98
C ALA A 65 -8.46 10.72 24.41
N GLY A 66 -8.88 9.45 24.50
CA GLY A 66 -10.25 9.08 24.85
C GLY A 66 -11.31 9.40 23.77
N SER A 67 -10.91 9.95 22.62
CA SER A 67 -11.80 10.28 21.50
C SER A 67 -12.03 9.04 20.62
N ALA A 68 -12.69 8.02 21.15
CA ALA A 68 -13.00 6.79 20.42
C ALA A 68 -14.21 6.94 19.47
N ARG A 69 -14.93 8.06 19.51
CA ARG A 69 -16.10 8.27 18.66
C ARG A 69 -15.68 8.41 17.19
N PRO A 70 -16.22 7.59 16.27
CA PRO A 70 -16.08 7.82 14.84
C PRO A 70 -16.59 9.24 14.53
N SER A 71 -15.81 10.06 13.81
CA SER A 71 -16.37 11.33 13.34
C SER A 71 -17.46 11.05 12.33
N ALA A 72 -18.54 11.85 12.35
CA ALA A 72 -19.67 11.72 11.42
C ALA A 72 -19.24 11.69 9.93
N ALA A 73 -18.10 12.32 9.60
CA ALA A 73 -17.48 12.30 8.27
C ALA A 73 -17.16 10.89 7.74
N TRP A 74 -17.07 9.89 8.62
CA TRP A 74 -16.77 8.50 8.26
C TRP A 74 -18.03 7.61 8.13
N SER A 75 -19.23 8.20 8.14
CA SER A 75 -20.50 7.49 7.92
C SER A 75 -20.57 6.88 6.51
N TYR A 76 -19.94 7.52 5.53
CA TYR A 76 -19.94 7.07 4.14
C TYR A 76 -19.08 5.83 3.87
N ASN A 77 -18.19 5.43 4.78
CA ASN A 77 -17.31 4.27 4.60
C ASN A 77 -17.82 3.08 5.43
N GLU A 78 -19.04 2.67 5.13
CA GLU A 78 -19.67 1.48 5.72
C GLU A 78 -18.93 0.22 5.27
N TYR A 79 -18.65 -0.69 6.22
CA TYR A 79 -17.84 -1.90 6.01
C TYR A 79 -16.43 -1.69 5.40
N GLY A 80 -15.97 -0.45 5.23
CA GLY A 80 -14.71 -0.11 4.57
C GLY A 80 -14.74 -0.20 3.04
N ILE A 81 -15.87 -0.56 2.42
CA ILE A 81 -15.95 -0.92 1.00
C ILE A 81 -15.59 0.25 0.07
N PRO A 82 -16.17 1.46 0.21
CA PRO A 82 -15.82 2.58 -0.67
C PRO A 82 -14.33 2.94 -0.64
N GLY A 83 -13.71 2.88 0.55
CA GLY A 83 -12.29 3.14 0.67
C GLY A 83 -11.41 2.05 0.03
N LEU A 84 -11.78 0.77 0.18
CA LEU A 84 -11.06 -0.33 -0.47
C LEU A 84 -11.23 -0.29 -1.99
N LEU A 85 -12.41 0.07 -2.48
CA LEU A 85 -12.67 0.25 -3.90
C LEU A 85 -11.80 1.37 -4.48
N LEU A 86 -11.76 2.54 -3.83
CA LEU A 86 -10.92 3.65 -4.28
C LEU A 86 -9.43 3.26 -4.32
N VAL A 87 -8.94 2.61 -3.27
CA VAL A 87 -7.54 2.14 -3.21
C VAL A 87 -7.26 1.12 -4.30
N SER A 88 -8.21 0.23 -4.61
CA SER A 88 -8.06 -0.77 -5.67
C SER A 88 -8.02 -0.13 -7.06
N LEU A 89 -8.86 0.87 -7.31
CA LEU A 89 -8.86 1.63 -8.57
C LEU A 89 -7.58 2.42 -8.76
N VAL A 90 -7.12 3.11 -7.72
CA VAL A 90 -5.84 3.84 -7.76
C VAL A 90 -4.68 2.86 -7.95
N GLY A 91 -4.66 1.74 -7.23
CA GLY A 91 -3.68 0.68 -7.39
C GLY A 91 -3.65 0.11 -8.81
N ALA A 92 -4.82 -0.16 -9.40
CA ALA A 92 -4.94 -0.61 -10.78
C ALA A 92 -4.41 0.41 -11.78
N GLY A 93 -4.66 1.71 -11.56
CA GLY A 93 -4.11 2.78 -12.40
C GLY A 93 -2.58 2.82 -12.36
N TRP A 94 -1.98 2.63 -11.18
CA TRP A 94 -0.53 2.58 -11.02
C TRP A 94 0.11 1.29 -11.54
N MET A 95 -0.68 0.26 -11.88
CA MET A 95 -0.22 -0.92 -12.60
C MET A 95 -0.04 -0.70 -14.11
N ILE A 96 -0.44 0.46 -14.63
CA ILE A 96 -0.32 0.79 -16.05
C ILE A 96 1.05 1.44 -16.30
N PRO A 97 1.92 0.84 -17.16
CA PRO A 97 3.24 1.37 -17.47
C PRO A 97 3.23 2.85 -17.89
N LYS A 98 2.22 3.23 -18.68
CA LYS A 98 2.02 4.61 -19.15
C LYS A 98 1.88 5.62 -18.01
N ALA A 99 1.22 5.24 -16.90
CA ALA A 99 1.05 6.13 -15.75
C ALA A 99 2.38 6.39 -15.02
N LEU A 100 3.30 5.41 -15.02
CA LEU A 100 4.65 5.58 -14.47
C LEU A 100 5.51 6.53 -15.32
N ASP A 101 5.36 6.46 -16.65
CA ASP A 101 6.02 7.33 -17.61
C ASP A 101 5.52 8.78 -17.48
N ASP A 102 4.19 8.98 -17.39
CA ASP A 102 3.60 10.31 -17.18
C ASP A 102 3.98 10.92 -15.82
N ALA A 103 4.22 10.09 -14.80
CA ALA A 103 4.67 10.57 -13.50
C ALA A 103 6.10 11.13 -13.50
N LEU A 104 6.87 10.93 -14.57
CA LEU A 104 8.19 11.54 -14.78
C LEU A 104 8.14 12.81 -15.62
N THR A 105 7.16 12.93 -16.51
CA THR A 105 7.07 14.02 -17.48
C THR A 105 6.09 15.11 -17.06
N ASP A 106 5.02 14.77 -16.35
CA ASP A 106 4.00 15.70 -15.87
C ASP A 106 4.02 15.84 -14.33
N TRP A 107 4.20 17.09 -13.88
CA TRP A 107 4.19 17.44 -12.46
C TRP A 107 2.85 17.11 -11.78
N ARG A 108 1.73 17.12 -12.51
CA ARG A 108 0.40 16.81 -11.97
C ARG A 108 0.29 15.34 -11.57
N VAL A 109 0.79 14.45 -12.42
CA VAL A 109 0.81 13.00 -12.17
C VAL A 109 1.82 12.68 -11.07
N ALA A 110 2.96 13.37 -11.05
CA ALA A 110 3.91 13.29 -9.94
C ALA A 110 3.27 13.72 -8.61
N ALA A 111 2.52 14.84 -8.58
CA ALA A 111 1.81 15.29 -7.39
C ALA A 111 0.74 14.28 -6.95
N PHE A 112 -0.01 13.71 -7.89
CA PHE A 112 -0.97 12.64 -7.61
C PHE A 112 -0.30 11.39 -7.00
N LYS A 113 0.92 11.05 -7.45
CA LYS A 113 1.73 9.98 -6.85
C LYS A 113 2.07 10.29 -5.38
N TYR A 114 2.71 11.44 -5.14
CA TYR A 114 3.26 11.77 -3.83
C TYR A 114 2.19 12.15 -2.79
N LEU A 115 1.03 12.66 -3.22
CA LEU A 115 -0.08 12.98 -2.30
C LEU A 115 -1.13 11.87 -2.26
N GLY A 116 -1.47 11.31 -3.42
CA GLY A 116 -2.52 10.31 -3.56
C GLY A 116 -2.14 8.95 -2.98
N LEU A 117 -0.90 8.47 -3.17
CA LEU A 117 -0.49 7.15 -2.65
C LEU A 117 -0.44 7.11 -1.11
N PRO A 118 0.12 8.10 -0.40
CA PRO A 118 0.04 8.14 1.06
C PRO A 118 -1.41 8.28 1.54
N PHE A 119 -2.25 9.06 0.85
CA PHE A 119 -3.67 9.15 1.17
C PHE A 119 -4.39 7.80 0.99
N CYS A 120 -4.09 7.07 -0.09
CA CYS A 120 -4.61 5.72 -0.32
C CYS A 120 -4.14 4.75 0.76
N GLY A 121 -2.87 4.82 1.18
CA GLY A 121 -2.36 4.01 2.29
C GLY A 121 -3.09 4.31 3.61
N TRP A 122 -3.34 5.59 3.89
CA TRP A 122 -4.11 5.98 5.07
C TRP A 122 -5.55 5.43 5.01
N LEU A 123 -6.22 5.60 3.87
CA LEU A 123 -7.59 5.12 3.65
C LEU A 123 -7.68 3.58 3.70
N LEU A 124 -6.70 2.88 3.13
CA LEU A 124 -6.58 1.43 3.14
C LEU A 124 -6.58 0.91 4.57
N ARG A 125 -5.71 1.45 5.44
CA ARG A 125 -5.65 1.00 6.84
C ARG A 125 -6.97 1.24 7.57
N ALA A 126 -7.53 2.44 7.42
CA ALA A 126 -8.75 2.81 8.11
C ALA A 126 -9.97 2.00 7.61
N SER A 127 -10.04 1.68 6.32
CA SER A 127 -11.03 0.75 5.76
C SER A 127 -10.83 -0.69 6.25
N LEU A 128 -9.60 -1.22 6.19
CA LEU A 128 -9.29 -2.59 6.61
C LEU A 128 -9.63 -2.84 8.09
N ARG A 129 -9.55 -1.82 8.96
CA ARG A 129 -9.99 -1.95 10.36
C ARG A 129 -11.49 -2.20 10.51
N ARG A 130 -12.31 -1.74 9.57
CA ARG A 130 -13.79 -1.86 9.58
C ARG A 130 -14.30 -3.06 8.80
N SER A 131 -13.53 -3.55 7.84
CA SER A 131 -13.94 -4.66 6.99
C SER A 131 -13.85 -6.02 7.70
N ASN A 132 -14.82 -6.88 7.42
CA ASN A 132 -14.77 -8.29 7.83
C ASN A 132 -13.72 -9.06 7.00
N VAL A 133 -13.44 -10.31 7.38
CA VAL A 133 -12.45 -11.16 6.71
C VAL A 133 -12.83 -11.43 5.25
N VAL A 134 -14.12 -11.60 4.94
CA VAL A 134 -14.60 -11.87 3.58
C VAL A 134 -14.29 -10.71 2.62
N ILE A 135 -14.58 -9.48 3.04
CA ILE A 135 -14.29 -8.27 2.23
C ILE A 135 -12.78 -8.12 2.05
N LYS A 136 -11.99 -8.34 3.11
CA LYS A 136 -10.52 -8.30 3.02
C LYS A 136 -9.99 -9.30 2.00
N LEU A 137 -10.46 -10.54 2.06
CA LEU A 137 -10.09 -11.60 1.13
C LEU A 137 -10.50 -11.29 -0.31
N PHE A 138 -11.69 -10.73 -0.51
CA PHE A 138 -12.15 -10.33 -1.83
C PHE A 138 -11.21 -9.30 -2.46
N PHE A 139 -10.94 -8.18 -1.77
CA PHE A 139 -10.07 -7.14 -2.31
C PHE A 139 -8.61 -7.59 -2.43
N LEU A 140 -8.13 -8.38 -1.47
CA LEU A 140 -6.79 -8.96 -1.51
C LEU A 140 -6.62 -9.91 -2.70
N GLY A 141 -7.57 -10.84 -2.88
CA GLY A 141 -7.58 -11.78 -3.99
C GLY A 141 -7.63 -11.09 -5.33
N ASN A 142 -8.49 -10.08 -5.49
CA ASN A 142 -8.56 -9.26 -6.70
C ASN A 142 -7.22 -8.57 -6.99
N PHE A 143 -6.61 -7.93 -5.98
CA PHE A 143 -5.32 -7.27 -6.16
C PHE A 143 -4.20 -8.24 -6.54
N CYS A 144 -4.15 -9.42 -5.93
CA CYS A 144 -3.15 -10.44 -6.24
C CYS A 144 -3.34 -11.00 -7.66
N TRP A 145 -4.58 -11.30 -8.04
CA TRP A 145 -4.93 -11.76 -9.38
C TRP A 145 -4.55 -10.73 -10.45
N MET A 146 -4.91 -9.47 -10.24
CA MET A 146 -4.53 -8.38 -11.14
C MET A 146 -3.01 -8.22 -11.23
N SER A 147 -2.30 -8.27 -10.10
CA SER A 147 -0.83 -8.21 -10.07
C SER A 147 -0.19 -9.34 -10.88
N ALA A 148 -0.70 -10.57 -10.74
CA ALA A 148 -0.21 -11.72 -11.49
C ALA A 148 -0.45 -11.55 -13.00
N ILE A 149 -1.64 -11.13 -13.42
CA ILE A 149 -1.95 -10.89 -14.83
C ILE A 149 -1.06 -9.80 -15.41
N VAL A 150 -0.97 -8.65 -14.75
CA VAL A 150 -0.12 -7.54 -15.21
C VAL A 150 1.34 -7.98 -15.28
N GLY A 151 1.82 -8.73 -14.30
CA GLY A 151 3.17 -9.27 -14.30
C GLY A 151 3.43 -10.25 -15.46
N MET A 152 2.48 -11.12 -15.79
CA MET A 152 2.57 -12.00 -16.96
C MET A 152 2.55 -11.20 -18.27
N ILE A 153 1.69 -10.17 -18.38
CA ILE A 153 1.65 -9.29 -19.56
C ILE A 153 3.00 -8.59 -19.74
N TYR A 154 3.64 -8.12 -18.67
CA TYR A 154 4.94 -7.46 -18.77
C TYR A 154 6.02 -8.38 -19.34
N LEU A 155 5.97 -9.67 -19.03
CA LEU A 155 6.92 -10.68 -19.52
C LEU A 155 6.63 -11.14 -20.96
N ASP A 156 5.35 -11.19 -21.34
CA ASP A 156 4.94 -11.68 -22.66
C ASP A 156 5.06 -10.61 -23.76
N GLN A 157 5.11 -9.33 -23.39
CA GLN A 157 5.23 -8.23 -24.35
C GLN A 157 6.70 -7.93 -24.70
N PRO A 158 7.18 -8.30 -25.91
CA PRO A 158 8.58 -8.07 -26.33
C PRO A 158 8.85 -6.60 -26.72
N ILE A 159 7.83 -5.76 -26.65
CA ILE A 159 7.91 -4.32 -26.93
C ILE A 159 8.05 -3.54 -25.62
N ARG A 160 8.82 -2.45 -25.68
CA ARG A 160 8.98 -1.52 -24.56
C ARG A 160 7.66 -0.79 -24.31
N LEU A 161 7.02 -1.07 -23.18
CA LEU A 161 5.74 -0.44 -22.80
C LEU A 161 5.94 0.97 -22.22
N CYS A 162 7.15 1.26 -21.72
CA CYS A 162 7.56 2.56 -21.19
C CYS A 162 8.65 3.19 -22.06
N ASN A 163 8.50 4.47 -22.39
CA ASN A 163 9.54 5.20 -23.12
C ASN A 163 10.77 5.47 -22.24
N ALA A 164 10.53 5.82 -20.96
CA ALA A 164 11.58 6.14 -20.00
C ALA A 164 12.42 4.95 -19.48
N TYR A 165 11.98 3.69 -19.65
CA TYR A 165 12.61 2.51 -19.02
C TYR A 165 13.07 1.46 -20.04
N LEU A 166 14.11 0.68 -19.69
CA LEU A 166 14.61 -0.42 -20.54
C LEU A 166 13.66 -1.63 -20.52
N GLN A 167 13.78 -2.48 -21.55
CA GLN A 167 13.02 -3.74 -21.63
C GLN A 167 13.41 -4.72 -20.52
N ASP A 168 14.70 -4.83 -20.20
CA ASP A 168 15.17 -5.74 -19.14
C ASP A 168 14.55 -5.38 -17.77
N ASP A 169 14.33 -4.09 -17.50
CA ASP A 169 13.67 -3.64 -16.27
C ASP A 169 12.18 -3.97 -16.23
N GLN A 170 11.55 -4.08 -17.40
CA GLN A 170 10.17 -4.54 -17.54
C GLN A 170 10.02 -6.00 -17.13
N ASP A 171 10.97 -6.86 -17.53
CA ASP A 171 10.99 -8.26 -17.13
C ASP A 171 11.16 -8.43 -15.62
N TRP A 172 12.09 -7.67 -15.02
CA TRP A 172 12.28 -7.68 -13.57
C TRP A 172 11.04 -7.21 -12.81
N SER A 173 10.35 -6.18 -13.33
CA SER A 173 9.11 -5.68 -12.75
C SER A 173 7.98 -6.71 -12.86
N GLY A 174 7.86 -7.38 -14.01
CA GLY A 174 6.87 -8.45 -14.22
C GLY A 174 7.05 -9.62 -13.26
N ARG A 175 8.29 -10.12 -13.14
CA ARG A 175 8.63 -11.16 -12.14
C ARG A 175 8.34 -10.72 -10.72
N GLY A 176 8.65 -9.47 -10.39
CA GLY A 176 8.38 -8.90 -9.07
C GLY A 176 6.89 -8.81 -8.74
N LEU A 177 6.03 -8.46 -9.72
CA LEU A 177 4.58 -8.44 -9.54
C LEU A 177 4.00 -9.85 -9.33
N ILE A 178 4.49 -10.85 -10.07
CA ILE A 178 4.10 -12.25 -9.88
C ILE A 178 4.55 -12.74 -8.49
N ALA A 179 5.80 -12.44 -8.10
CA ALA A 179 6.30 -12.78 -6.77
C ALA A 179 5.46 -12.12 -5.67
N LEU A 180 5.08 -10.85 -5.84
CA LEU A 180 4.23 -10.12 -4.90
C LEU A 180 2.83 -10.75 -4.81
N ALA A 181 2.24 -11.16 -5.94
CA ALA A 181 0.95 -11.85 -5.98
C ALA A 181 0.93 -13.17 -5.21
N ILE A 182 2.08 -13.81 -5.02
CA ILE A 182 2.23 -15.04 -4.24
C ILE A 182 2.54 -14.72 -2.77
N VAL A 183 3.55 -13.89 -2.51
CA VAL A 183 4.05 -13.59 -1.16
C VAL A 183 2.99 -12.93 -0.31
N LEU A 184 2.24 -11.97 -0.86
CA LEU A 184 1.29 -11.17 -0.11
C LEU A 184 0.13 -12.01 0.49
N PRO A 185 -0.59 -12.86 -0.28
CA PRO A 185 -1.62 -13.72 0.29
C PRO A 185 -1.03 -14.83 1.18
N SER A 186 0.17 -15.35 0.88
CA SER A 186 0.84 -16.31 1.77
C SER A 186 1.16 -15.69 3.13
N CYS A 187 1.71 -14.47 3.17
CA CYS A 187 1.96 -13.74 4.41
C CYS A 187 0.67 -13.48 5.18
N TRP A 188 -0.41 -13.07 4.49
CA TRP A 188 -1.71 -12.87 5.13
C TRP A 188 -2.24 -14.15 5.77
N LEU A 189 -2.20 -15.26 5.03
CA LEU A 189 -2.61 -16.57 5.52
C LEU A 189 -1.78 -17.00 6.73
N LEU A 190 -0.46 -16.84 6.71
CA LEU A 190 0.42 -17.17 7.83
C LEU A 190 0.10 -16.34 9.08
N VAL A 191 -0.27 -15.06 8.92
CA VAL A 191 -0.66 -14.19 10.04
C VAL A 191 -1.99 -14.65 10.65
N GLU A 192 -2.95 -15.04 9.81
CA GLU A 192 -4.28 -15.48 10.27
C GLU A 192 -4.27 -16.92 10.83
N LEU A 193 -3.34 -17.78 10.37
CA LEU A 193 -3.15 -19.13 10.88
C LEU A 193 -2.46 -19.17 12.25
N LYS A 194 -1.58 -18.19 12.56
CA LYS A 194 -0.90 -18.12 13.87
C LYS A 194 -1.81 -18.24 15.10
N PRO A 195 -2.94 -17.51 15.20
CA PRO A 195 -3.86 -17.67 16.32
C PRO A 195 -4.53 -19.04 16.37
N ILE A 196 -4.89 -19.63 15.23
CA ILE A 196 -5.50 -20.96 15.14
C ILE A 196 -4.50 -22.04 15.58
N TRP A 197 -3.25 -21.94 15.11
CA TRP A 197 -2.18 -22.88 15.46
C TRP A 197 -1.83 -22.81 16.95
N ARG A 198 -1.85 -21.61 17.53
CA ARG A 198 -1.69 -21.42 18.99
C ARG A 198 -2.84 -21.99 19.81
N PHE A 199 -4.05 -22.06 19.25
CA PHE A 199 -5.20 -22.69 19.90
C PHE A 199 -5.12 -24.21 19.81
N LEU A 200 -4.70 -24.76 18.67
CA LEU A 200 -4.55 -26.20 18.46
C LEU A 200 -3.39 -26.82 19.27
N ASN A 201 -2.35 -26.02 19.55
CA ASN A 201 -1.17 -26.44 20.30
C ASN A 201 -1.23 -26.09 21.81
N ARG A 202 -2.44 -25.88 22.34
CA ARG A 202 -2.76 -25.74 23.77
C ARG A 202 -3.64 -26.90 24.20
#